data_AF-A0A3S2XEM2-F1
#
_entry.id   AF-A0A3S2XEM2-F1
#
_cell.length_a   1.000
_cell.length_b   1.000
_cell.length_c   1.000
_cell.angle_alpha   90.00
_cell.angle_beta   90.00
_cell.angle_gamma   90.00
#
_symmetry.space_group_name_H-M   'P 1'
#
loop_
_entity.id
_entity.type
_entity.pdbx_description
1 polymer ?
#
loop_
_entity_poly.entity_id
_entity_poly.type
_entity_poly.pdbx_seq_one_letter_code
_entity_poly.pdbx_strand_id
1 'polypeptide(L)'
;MIYSFPPFVNTETEILILGTMPGIASLEKQEYYAHPRNHFWKIIYTIFDKLPVATVFEEKIKVLQTNKIGIWDVLENCERKGSLDIHIKNHKPNDFEDLFKQYPKIKRIIFNGKESHRYFIKNFGQIKGITYYVMPSTSPANTMSFENKLKIWSTCFY
;
A
#
# COMPACT_ATOMS: atom_id res chain seq x y z
N MET A 1 -17.13 -10.45 7.40
CA MET A 1 -15.93 -9.68 7.76
C MET A 1 -14.85 -9.98 6.73
N ILE A 2 -14.04 -9.00 6.37
CA ILE A 2 -12.97 -9.11 5.37
C ILE A 2 -11.64 -8.93 6.11
N TYR A 3 -10.62 -9.69 5.73
CA TYR A 3 -9.27 -9.61 6.29
C TYR A 3 -8.27 -9.13 5.23
N SER A 4 -7.28 -8.35 5.68
CA SER A 4 -6.13 -7.96 4.86
C SER A 4 -5.15 -9.13 4.75
N PHE A 5 -4.18 -9.00 3.85
CA PHE A 5 -3.10 -9.95 3.70
C PHE A 5 -2.00 -9.70 4.74
N PRO A 6 -1.09 -10.66 4.96
CA PRO A 6 0.15 -10.42 5.68
C PRO A 6 1.01 -9.33 5.00
N PRO A 7 1.89 -8.65 5.76
CA PRO A 7 2.80 -7.67 5.18
C PRO A 7 3.81 -8.37 4.26
N PHE A 8 4.02 -7.85 3.06
CA PHE A 8 5.16 -8.23 2.24
C PHE A 8 6.33 -7.33 2.61
N VAL A 9 7.12 -7.77 3.58
CA VAL A 9 8.28 -7.07 4.13
C VAL A 9 9.42 -8.06 4.40
N ASN A 10 10.64 -7.56 4.48
CA ASN A 10 11.82 -8.33 4.90
C ASN A 10 12.77 -7.44 5.72
N THR A 11 13.87 -8.00 6.21
CA THR A 11 14.86 -7.28 7.04
C THR A 11 15.55 -6.11 6.34
N GLU A 12 15.49 -6.04 5.02
CA GLU A 12 16.05 -4.97 4.19
C GLU A 12 15.02 -3.89 3.81
N THR A 13 13.77 -4.03 4.25
CA THR A 13 12.71 -3.07 3.90
C THR A 13 12.94 -1.74 4.60
N GLU A 14 13.00 -0.67 3.80
CA GLU A 14 13.20 0.71 4.28
C GLU A 14 11.96 1.58 4.06
N ILE A 15 11.17 1.25 3.03
CA ILE A 15 9.97 1.96 2.62
C ILE A 15 8.78 1.01 2.75
N LEU A 16 7.73 1.43 3.47
CA LEU A 16 6.48 0.69 3.58
C LEU A 16 5.34 1.45 2.92
N ILE A 17 4.72 0.86 1.89
CA ILE A 17 3.54 1.42 1.23
C ILE A 17 2.27 0.84 1.87
N LEU A 18 1.37 1.72 2.31
CA LEU A 18 0.16 1.33 3.04
C LEU A 18 -1.13 1.68 2.29
N GLY A 19 -1.88 0.64 1.92
CA GLY A 19 -3.28 0.72 1.53
C GLY A 19 -4.22 0.83 2.73
N THR A 20 -5.50 1.11 2.49
CA THR A 20 -6.50 1.08 3.57
C THR A 20 -6.93 -0.35 3.89
N MET A 21 -7.38 -1.06 2.85
CA MET A 21 -7.92 -2.41 2.90
C MET A 21 -7.98 -2.96 1.45
N PRO A 22 -7.63 -4.24 1.19
CA PRO A 22 -7.62 -4.78 -0.17
C PRO A 22 -9.01 -4.75 -0.80
N GLY A 23 -9.11 -4.37 -2.08
CA GLY A 23 -10.36 -4.36 -2.84
C GLY A 23 -10.86 -5.78 -3.18
N ILE A 24 -12.08 -5.89 -3.72
CA ILE A 24 -12.67 -7.19 -4.09
C ILE A 24 -11.76 -8.00 -5.02
N ALA A 25 -11.30 -7.41 -6.12
CA ALA A 25 -10.40 -8.10 -7.06
C ALA A 25 -9.08 -8.54 -6.42
N SER A 26 -8.58 -7.79 -5.44
CA SER A 26 -7.39 -8.17 -4.68
C SER A 26 -7.65 -9.39 -3.81
N LEU A 27 -8.77 -9.38 -3.07
CA LEU A 27 -9.19 -10.49 -2.22
C LEU A 27 -9.46 -11.77 -3.02
N GLU A 28 -10.10 -11.66 -4.18
CA GLU A 28 -10.38 -12.81 -5.06
C GLU A 28 -9.09 -13.43 -5.60
N LYS A 29 -8.10 -12.61 -5.96
CA LYS A 29 -6.82 -13.09 -6.50
C LYS A 29 -5.76 -13.38 -5.44
N GLN A 30 -6.00 -13.01 -4.19
CA GLN A 30 -4.98 -12.99 -3.13
C GLN A 30 -3.74 -12.17 -3.52
N GLU A 31 -3.95 -11.07 -4.24
CA GLU A 31 -2.89 -10.19 -4.73
C GLU A 31 -3.13 -8.74 -4.33
N TYR A 32 -2.08 -8.04 -3.91
CA TYR A 32 -2.15 -6.60 -3.71
C TYR A 32 -2.42 -5.86 -5.03
N TYR A 33 -3.34 -4.89 -4.99
CA TYR A 33 -3.69 -4.01 -6.11
C TYR A 33 -4.05 -4.72 -7.43
N ALA A 34 -4.74 -5.85 -7.34
CA ALA A 34 -4.97 -6.78 -8.46
C ALA A 34 -6.00 -6.31 -9.50
N HIS A 35 -6.76 -5.26 -9.18
CA HIS A 35 -7.76 -4.71 -10.10
C HIS A 35 -7.07 -4.14 -11.35
N PRO A 36 -7.45 -4.53 -12.59
CA PRO A 36 -6.71 -4.16 -13.81
C PRO A 36 -6.57 -2.65 -14.06
N ARG A 37 -7.54 -1.85 -13.60
CA ARG A 37 -7.50 -0.38 -13.67
C ARG A 37 -6.78 0.29 -12.50
N ASN A 38 -6.20 -0.47 -11.56
CA ASN A 38 -5.40 0.10 -10.48
C ASN A 38 -4.01 0.49 -11.03
N HIS A 39 -3.63 1.74 -10.84
CA HIS A 39 -2.38 2.26 -11.39
C HIS A 39 -1.13 1.86 -10.58
N PHE A 40 -1.28 1.21 -9.43
CA PHE A 40 -0.16 0.93 -8.51
C PHE A 40 1.01 0.23 -9.21
N TRP A 41 0.78 -0.96 -9.77
CA TRP A 41 1.84 -1.73 -10.42
C TRP A 41 2.43 -1.01 -11.63
N LYS A 42 1.59 -0.33 -12.41
CA LYS A 42 2.06 0.48 -13.54
C LYS A 42 2.99 1.61 -13.07
N ILE A 43 2.68 2.26 -11.95
CA ILE A 43 3.54 3.30 -11.34
C ILE A 43 4.86 2.70 -10.89
N ILE A 44 4.83 1.63 -10.09
CA ILE A 44 6.04 0.97 -9.56
C ILE A 44 6.97 0.53 -10.71
N TYR A 45 6.44 -0.17 -11.71
CA TYR A 45 7.23 -0.61 -12.86
C TYR A 45 7.74 0.56 -13.71
N THR A 46 7.02 1.68 -13.78
CA THR A 46 7.53 2.85 -14.52
C THR A 46 8.69 3.53 -13.79
N ILE A 47 8.72 3.48 -12.46
CA ILE A 47 9.76 4.12 -11.64
C ILE A 47 11.01 3.24 -11.52
N PHE A 48 10.83 1.93 -11.32
CA PHE A 48 11.90 1.05 -10.86
C PHE A 48 12.31 -0.06 -11.84
N ASP A 49 11.53 -0.28 -12.89
CA ASP A 49 11.79 -1.37 -13.84
C ASP A 49 11.38 -0.95 -15.27
N LYS A 50 11.22 -1.91 -16.16
CA LYS A 50 10.69 -1.71 -17.51
C LYS A 50 9.28 -2.28 -17.60
N LEU A 51 8.43 -1.57 -18.35
CA LEU A 51 7.16 -2.12 -18.81
C LEU A 51 7.42 -3.26 -19.82
N PRO A 52 6.54 -4.27 -19.92
CA PRO A 52 5.23 -4.38 -19.27
C PRO A 52 5.29 -4.82 -17.81
N VAL A 53 4.21 -4.54 -17.06
CA VAL A 53 4.02 -5.08 -15.70
C VAL A 53 3.95 -6.61 -15.79
N ALA A 54 4.70 -7.31 -14.95
CA ALA A 54 4.66 -8.75 -14.89
C ALA A 54 3.25 -9.28 -14.61
N THR A 55 2.90 -10.41 -15.20
CA THR A 55 1.60 -11.07 -14.96
C THR A 55 1.63 -11.90 -13.67
N VAL A 56 2.79 -12.47 -13.35
CA VAL A 56 3.03 -13.28 -12.14
C VAL A 56 3.24 -12.38 -10.94
N PHE A 57 2.52 -12.64 -9.84
CA PHE A 57 2.53 -11.77 -8.66
C PHE A 57 3.89 -11.76 -7.95
N GLU A 58 4.55 -12.92 -7.89
CA GLU A 58 5.86 -13.09 -7.27
C GLU A 58 6.93 -12.23 -7.95
N GLU A 59 6.83 -12.03 -9.27
CA GLU A 59 7.72 -11.14 -10.02
C GLU A 59 7.48 -9.67 -9.65
N LYS A 60 6.22 -9.28 -9.46
CA LYS A 60 5.87 -7.92 -8.98
C LYS A 60 6.43 -7.67 -7.57
N ILE A 61 6.36 -8.67 -6.68
CA ILE A 61 6.93 -8.59 -5.34
C ILE A 61 8.46 -8.46 -5.39
N LYS A 62 9.14 -9.18 -6.29
CA LYS A 62 10.61 -9.08 -6.45
C LYS A 62 11.05 -7.66 -6.82
N VAL A 63 10.30 -6.96 -7.67
CA VAL A 63 10.58 -5.54 -7.99
C VAL A 63 10.53 -4.68 -6.74
N LEU A 64 9.54 -4.88 -5.87
CA LEU A 64 9.46 -4.14 -4.60
C LEU A 64 10.64 -4.48 -3.68
N GLN A 65 10.93 -5.76 -3.48
CA GLN A 65 12.00 -6.22 -2.58
C GLN A 65 13.38 -5.73 -3.01
N THR A 66 13.68 -5.75 -4.32
CA THR A 66 14.96 -5.27 -4.88
C THR A 66 15.15 -3.76 -4.62
N ASN A 67 14.05 -3.03 -4.51
CA ASN A 67 14.04 -1.60 -4.21
C ASN A 67 13.77 -1.31 -2.72
N LYS A 68 13.86 -2.32 -1.84
CA LYS A 68 13.64 -2.22 -0.38
C LYS A 68 12.27 -1.68 0.01
N ILE A 69 11.28 -1.95 -0.84
CA ILE A 69 9.89 -1.55 -0.64
C ILE A 69 9.10 -2.75 -0.13
N GLY A 70 8.35 -2.52 0.94
CA GLY A 70 7.31 -3.41 1.42
C GLY A 70 5.91 -2.85 1.14
N ILE A 71 4.92 -3.73 1.15
CA ILE A 71 3.51 -3.38 0.99
C ILE A 71 2.67 -4.04 2.08
N TRP A 72 1.71 -3.28 2.60
CA TRP A 72 0.70 -3.80 3.53
C TRP A 72 -0.56 -2.92 3.49
N ASP A 73 -1.51 -3.19 4.38
CA ASP A 73 -2.65 -2.32 4.64
C ASP A 73 -2.68 -1.84 6.10
N VAL A 74 -3.37 -0.74 6.34
CA VAL A 74 -3.55 -0.19 7.68
C VAL A 74 -4.53 -1.02 8.51
N LEU A 75 -5.58 -1.56 7.88
CA LEU A 75 -6.61 -2.33 8.56
C LEU A 75 -6.34 -3.83 8.42
N GLU A 76 -6.29 -4.53 9.54
CA GLU A 76 -6.22 -6.00 9.60
C GLU A 76 -7.54 -6.61 9.12
N ASN A 77 -8.66 -6.06 9.58
CA ASN A 77 -9.99 -6.51 9.20
C ASN A 77 -11.02 -5.39 9.29
N CYS A 78 -12.12 -5.57 8.56
CA CYS A 78 -13.29 -4.72 8.64
C CYS A 78 -14.55 -5.38 8.09
N GLU A 79 -15.69 -4.74 8.32
CA GLU A 79 -16.91 -4.94 7.54
C GLU A 79 -16.99 -3.89 6.45
N ARG A 80 -17.07 -4.31 5.19
CA ARG A 80 -17.21 -3.40 4.05
C ARG A 80 -18.09 -4.02 2.97
N LYS A 81 -19.09 -3.26 2.50
CA LYS A 81 -19.83 -3.59 1.28
C LYS A 81 -19.12 -2.96 0.08
N GLY A 82 -18.80 -3.77 -0.93
CA GLY A 82 -18.04 -3.28 -2.09
C GLY A 82 -16.56 -3.04 -1.78
N SER A 83 -15.92 -2.17 -2.58
CA SER A 83 -14.50 -1.85 -2.46
C SER A 83 -14.20 -0.43 -1.98
N LEU A 84 -15.22 0.40 -1.71
CA LEU A 84 -15.03 1.80 -1.34
C LEU A 84 -14.85 1.95 0.17
N ASP A 85 -13.83 2.72 0.57
CA ASP A 85 -13.48 2.94 1.98
C ASP A 85 -14.58 3.63 2.79
N ILE A 86 -15.47 4.39 2.13
CA ILE A 86 -16.65 5.01 2.76
C ILE A 86 -17.62 4.02 3.39
N HIS A 87 -17.53 2.73 3.02
CA HIS A 87 -18.39 1.66 3.53
C HIS A 87 -17.73 0.83 4.63
N ILE A 88 -16.53 1.20 5.07
CA ILE A 88 -15.81 0.50 6.15
C ILE A 88 -16.47 0.76 7.50
N LYS A 89 -16.76 -0.31 8.23
CA LYS A 89 -17.29 -0.34 9.59
C LYS A 89 -16.57 -1.42 10.40
N ASN A 90 -16.70 -1.37 11.73
CA ASN A 90 -16.18 -2.40 12.65
C ASN A 90 -14.76 -2.85 12.29
N HIS A 91 -13.84 -1.89 12.18
CA HIS A 91 -12.49 -2.11 11.69
C HIS A 91 -11.50 -2.28 12.84
N LYS A 92 -10.48 -3.10 12.59
CA LYS A 92 -9.31 -3.26 13.48
C LYS A 92 -8.04 -2.94 12.69
N PRO A 93 -7.14 -2.08 13.20
CA PRO A 93 -5.86 -1.83 12.56
C PRO A 93 -4.91 -3.03 12.71
N ASN A 94 -3.98 -3.17 11.76
CA ASN A 94 -2.86 -4.10 11.88
C ASN A 94 -1.91 -3.69 13.02
N ASP A 95 -1.14 -4.66 13.55
CA ASP A 95 -0.16 -4.39 14.60
C ASP A 95 1.13 -3.80 14.01
N PHE A 96 1.18 -2.47 13.97
CA PHE A 96 2.36 -1.74 13.52
C PHE A 96 3.47 -1.67 14.57
N GLU A 97 3.15 -1.82 15.86
CA GLU A 97 4.18 -1.81 16.90
C GLU A 97 5.08 -3.03 16.79
N ASP A 98 4.50 -4.21 16.61
CA ASP A 98 5.23 -5.46 16.37
C ASP A 98 5.99 -5.39 15.04
N LEU A 99 5.37 -4.87 13.97
CA LEU A 99 6.03 -4.68 12.69
C LEU A 99 7.31 -3.84 12.81
N PHE A 100 7.27 -2.67 13.47
CA PHE A 100 8.45 -1.80 13.58
C PHE A 100 9.52 -2.36 14.54
N LYS A 101 9.14 -3.20 15.50
CA LYS A 101 10.10 -3.95 16.33
C LYS A 101 10.86 -4.98 15.51
N GLN A 102 10.15 -5.71 14.64
CA GLN A 102 10.74 -6.74 13.79
C GLN A 102 11.53 -6.17 12.60
N TYR A 103 11.07 -5.05 12.04
CA TYR A 103 11.64 -4.43 10.84
C TYR A 103 12.08 -2.97 11.12
N PRO A 104 13.11 -2.75 11.95
CA PRO A 104 13.51 -1.41 12.39
C PRO A 104 14.11 -0.52 11.29
N LYS A 105 14.47 -1.10 10.13
CA LYS A 105 14.96 -0.37 8.95
C LYS A 105 13.85 0.41 8.25
N ILE A 106 12.58 0.11 8.51
CA ILE A 106 11.47 0.90 7.96
C ILE A 106 11.55 2.31 8.57
N LYS A 107 11.91 3.28 7.74
CA LYS A 107 12.00 4.71 8.12
C LYS A 107 11.08 5.58 7.28
N ARG A 108 10.39 5.01 6.30
CA ARG A 108 9.48 5.74 5.40
C ARG A 108 8.18 5.00 5.25
N ILE A 109 7.07 5.73 5.37
CA ILE A 109 5.73 5.22 5.10
C ILE A 109 5.08 6.05 4.01
N ILE A 110 4.59 5.38 2.98
CA ILE A 110 3.88 5.98 1.86
C ILE A 110 2.44 5.50 1.88
N PHE A 111 1.51 6.38 2.19
CA PHE A 111 0.08 6.09 2.21
C PHE A 111 -0.51 6.18 0.82
N ASN A 112 -1.11 5.09 0.34
CA ASN A 112 -1.86 5.05 -0.90
C ASN A 112 -3.30 5.57 -0.70
N GLY A 113 -3.43 6.89 -0.60
CA GLY A 113 -4.68 7.59 -0.35
C GLY A 113 -4.75 8.23 1.03
N LYS A 114 -5.68 9.19 1.17
CA LYS A 114 -5.88 9.94 2.43
C LYS A 114 -6.48 9.07 3.54
N GLU A 115 -7.29 8.07 3.18
CA GLU A 115 -7.97 7.22 4.15
C GLU A 115 -7.00 6.32 4.92
N SER A 116 -6.02 5.70 4.24
CA SER A 116 -5.02 4.89 4.93
C SER A 116 -4.21 5.73 5.93
N HIS A 117 -3.78 6.93 5.53
CA HIS A 117 -3.14 7.89 6.44
C HIS A 117 -4.04 8.24 7.64
N ARG A 118 -5.31 8.55 7.40
CA ARG A 118 -6.29 8.92 8.44
C ARG A 118 -6.46 7.80 9.46
N TYR A 119 -6.65 6.56 9.01
CA TYR A 119 -6.76 5.41 9.91
C TYR A 119 -5.47 5.18 10.69
N PHE A 120 -4.30 5.31 10.05
CA PHE A 120 -3.03 5.09 10.71
C PHE A 120 -2.78 6.11 11.83
N ILE A 121 -2.84 7.41 11.51
CA ILE A 121 -2.57 8.48 12.49
C ILE A 121 -3.58 8.45 13.64
N LYS A 122 -4.84 8.11 13.37
CA LYS A 122 -5.86 8.00 14.43
C LYS A 122 -5.51 6.92 15.47
N ASN A 123 -4.89 5.82 15.06
CA ASN A 123 -4.58 4.70 15.95
C ASN A 123 -3.17 4.80 16.56
N PHE A 124 -2.17 5.27 15.80
CA PHE A 124 -0.76 5.20 16.19
C PHE A 124 -0.09 6.57 16.37
N GLY A 125 -0.74 7.66 15.94
CA GLY A 125 -0.14 8.99 15.92
C GLY A 125 1.10 9.05 15.01
N GLN A 126 1.99 10.00 15.30
CA GLN A 126 3.29 10.09 14.63
C GLN A 126 4.34 9.29 15.39
N ILE A 127 4.94 8.32 14.71
CA ILE A 127 6.07 7.53 15.19
C ILE A 127 7.37 8.28 14.89
N LYS A 128 8.20 8.44 15.93
CA LYS A 128 9.50 9.14 15.84
C LYS A 128 10.44 8.41 14.87
N GLY A 129 11.10 9.17 14.01
CA GLY A 129 12.08 8.64 13.05
C GLY A 129 11.46 8.03 11.79
N ILE A 130 10.13 8.14 11.61
CA ILE A 130 9.44 7.78 10.37
C ILE A 130 9.08 9.04 9.59
N THR A 131 9.41 9.04 8.30
CA THR A 131 8.96 10.06 7.35
C THR A 131 7.70 9.58 6.64
N TYR A 132 6.66 10.42 6.60
CA TYR A 132 5.37 10.08 6.03
C TYR A 132 5.12 10.80 4.70
N TYR A 133 4.55 10.08 3.74
CA TYR A 133 4.09 10.60 2.45
C TYR A 133 2.64 10.20 2.22
N VAL A 134 1.78 11.14 1.84
CA VAL A 134 0.38 10.84 1.50
C VAL A 134 0.18 11.04 0.01
N MET A 135 0.03 9.93 -0.70
CA MET A 135 -0.05 9.90 -2.15
C MET A 135 -1.51 9.83 -2.63
N PRO A 136 -1.81 10.28 -3.87
CA PRO A 136 -3.12 10.06 -4.47
C PRO A 136 -3.39 8.56 -4.60
N SER A 137 -4.63 8.15 -4.27
CA SER A 137 -5.02 6.74 -4.38
C SER A 137 -4.81 6.22 -5.80
N THR A 138 -4.19 5.05 -5.93
CA THR A 138 -3.96 4.39 -7.22
C THR A 138 -5.19 3.65 -7.75
N SER A 139 -6.24 3.53 -6.93
CA SER A 139 -7.50 2.89 -7.30
C SER A 139 -8.21 3.62 -8.46
N PRO A 140 -9.09 2.92 -9.20
CA PRO A 140 -9.89 3.54 -10.26
C PRO A 140 -10.93 4.54 -9.74
N ALA A 141 -11.26 4.52 -8.43
CA ALA A 141 -12.18 5.50 -7.84
C ALA A 141 -11.57 6.91 -7.81
N ASN A 142 -10.24 7.02 -7.85
CA ASN A 142 -9.57 8.30 -8.02
C ASN A 142 -9.40 8.60 -9.52
N THR A 143 -10.13 9.62 -10.00
CA THR A 143 -10.21 10.01 -11.42
C THR A 143 -8.97 10.75 -11.95
N MET A 144 -7.96 11.01 -11.11
CA MET A 144 -6.69 11.59 -11.55
C MET A 144 -6.01 10.72 -12.62
N SER A 145 -5.47 11.35 -13.66
CA SER A 145 -4.76 10.68 -14.75
C SER A 145 -3.54 9.89 -14.25
N PHE A 146 -3.13 8.88 -15.03
CA PHE A 146 -1.95 8.08 -14.70
C PHE A 146 -0.69 8.94 -14.60
N GLU A 147 -0.49 9.86 -15.54
CA GLU A 147 0.70 10.72 -15.64
C GLU A 147 0.83 11.63 -14.42
N ASN A 148 -0.29 12.18 -13.94
CA ASN A 148 -0.30 13.02 -12.75
C ASN A 148 -0.06 12.19 -11.48
N LYS A 149 -0.67 11.00 -11.36
CA LYS A 149 -0.37 10.09 -10.25
C LYS A 149 1.10 9.70 -10.25
N LEU A 150 1.65 9.30 -11.40
CA LEU A 150 3.06 8.92 -11.56
C LEU A 150 3.97 10.07 -11.11
N LYS A 151 3.76 11.28 -11.63
CA LYS A 151 4.56 12.46 -11.27
C LYS A 151 4.60 12.70 -9.76
N ILE A 152 3.46 12.58 -9.07
CA ILE A 152 3.39 12.77 -7.62
C ILE A 152 4.07 11.62 -6.88
N TRP A 153 3.78 10.38 -7.27
CA TRP A 153 4.36 9.18 -6.66
C TRP A 153 5.89 9.12 -6.79
N SER A 154 6.45 9.55 -7.92
CA SER A 154 7.91 9.59 -8.12
C SER A 154 8.64 10.46 -7.09
N THR A 155 7.96 11.38 -6.41
CA THR A 155 8.58 12.29 -5.43
C THR A 155 8.88 11.65 -4.07
N CYS A 156 8.50 10.40 -3.81
CA CYS A 156 8.65 9.79 -2.46
C CYS A 156 9.62 8.60 -2.40
N PHE A 157 10.36 8.35 -3.48
CA PHE A 157 11.22 7.17 -3.66
C PHE A 157 12.74 7.45 -3.69
N TYR A 158 13.17 8.62 -3.21
CA TYR A 158 14.58 9.04 -3.19
C TYR A 158 15.35 8.57 -1.95
#